data_AF-A0A9K3KY52-F1
#
_entry.id   AF-A0A9K3KY52-F1
#
_cell.length_a   1.000
_cell.length_b   1.000
_cell.length_c   1.000
_cell.angle_alpha   90.00
_cell.angle_beta   90.00
_cell.angle_gamma   90.00
#
_symmetry.space_group_name_H-M   'P 1'
#
loop_
_entity.id
_entity.type
_entity.pdbx_description
1 polymer ?
#
loop_
_entity_poly.entity_id
_entity_poly.type
_entity_poly.pdbx_seq_one_letter_code
_entity_poly.pdbx_strand_id
1 'polypeptide(L)'
;MPTMLFVDDPVRGNPLRPTADAIRALDGEEWLSTILIDHLLQTTLKGCVPDHVLIGSSDCYSYFSTYNDKLDKHDCADTVQTMRGGLQAYAKSEFRYISAACHQGHFFVVDVTFDSRHPAIFKQVNVYDSLSITSRRRATAVLGRLQRFLSGFCFHGLDHNLLLLEKQDYVVQQAVFRNCPKQNPPELQTMLPGGQRQK
;
A
#
# COMPACT_ATOMS: atom_id res chain seq x y z
N MET A 1 19.82 4.07 -1.73
CA MET A 1 19.18 3.59 -2.98
C MET A 1 17.95 4.46 -3.23
N PRO A 2 17.58 4.80 -4.47
CA PRO A 2 16.36 5.57 -4.69
C PRO A 2 15.13 4.69 -4.41
N THR A 3 14.61 4.81 -3.20
CA THR A 3 13.37 4.18 -2.69
C THR A 3 12.14 4.48 -3.55
N MET A 4 12.18 5.55 -4.35
CA MET A 4 11.11 5.97 -5.26
C MET A 4 10.76 4.93 -6.34
N LEU A 5 11.69 4.06 -6.74
CA LEU A 5 11.49 3.19 -7.90
C LEU A 5 10.61 1.97 -7.62
N PHE A 6 10.36 1.64 -6.35
CA PHE A 6 9.67 0.42 -5.94
C PHE A 6 8.15 0.61 -5.81
N VAL A 7 7.68 1.77 -5.31
CA VAL A 7 6.27 1.95 -4.89
C VAL A 7 5.64 3.30 -5.24
N ASP A 8 6.26 4.08 -6.11
CA ASP A 8 5.85 5.47 -6.39
C ASP A 8 5.66 6.24 -5.06
N ASP A 9 6.74 6.27 -4.26
CA ASP A 9 6.71 6.70 -2.85
C ASP A 9 6.28 8.17 -2.73
N PRO A 10 5.08 8.46 -2.21
CA PRO A 10 4.59 9.84 -2.14
C PRO A 10 5.32 10.67 -1.08
N VAL A 11 5.93 10.04 -0.08
CA VAL A 11 6.61 10.75 1.01
C VAL A 11 7.98 11.25 0.58
N ARG A 12 8.69 10.46 -0.24
CA ARG A 12 10.03 10.80 -0.74
C ARG A 12 10.04 11.38 -2.15
N GLY A 13 8.91 11.30 -2.86
CA GLY A 13 8.73 11.84 -4.20
C GLY A 13 8.64 13.37 -4.24
N ASN A 14 8.30 13.88 -5.43
CA ASN A 14 8.07 15.31 -5.64
C ASN A 14 6.87 15.80 -4.83
N PRO A 15 6.84 17.09 -4.42
CA PRO A 15 5.70 17.66 -3.72
C PRO A 15 4.38 17.47 -4.49
N LEU A 16 3.42 16.82 -3.86
CA LEU A 16 2.09 16.60 -4.43
C LEU A 16 1.21 17.82 -4.18
N ARG A 17 0.39 18.19 -5.18
CA ARG A 17 -0.53 19.33 -5.10
C ARG A 17 -1.94 18.87 -5.46
N PRO A 18 -2.80 18.58 -4.47
CA PRO A 18 -4.20 18.30 -4.72
C PRO A 18 -4.87 19.48 -5.43
N THR A 19 -5.85 19.18 -6.28
CA THR A 19 -6.70 20.21 -6.89
C THR A 19 -7.66 20.79 -5.85
N ALA A 20 -8.22 21.97 -6.13
CA ALA A 20 -9.25 22.54 -5.26
C ALA A 20 -10.45 21.59 -5.10
N ASP A 21 -10.81 20.88 -6.16
CA ASP A 21 -11.89 19.88 -6.15
C ASP A 21 -11.57 18.72 -5.20
N ALA A 22 -10.34 18.21 -5.24
CA ALA A 22 -9.89 17.16 -4.32
C ALA A 22 -9.96 17.61 -2.85
N ILE A 23 -9.66 18.89 -2.57
CA ILE A 23 -9.74 19.45 -1.21
C ILE A 23 -11.20 19.58 -0.77
N ARG A 24 -12.11 20.03 -1.66
CA ARG A 24 -13.55 20.16 -1.33
C ARG A 24 -14.18 18.82 -0.93
N ALA A 25 -13.65 17.69 -1.41
CA ALA A 25 -14.10 16.37 -0.99
C ALA A 25 -13.93 16.09 0.51
N LEU A 26 -13.12 16.87 1.24
CA LEU A 26 -13.01 16.79 2.71
C LEU A 26 -14.25 17.31 3.45
N ASP A 27 -14.99 18.25 2.85
CA ASP A 27 -16.11 18.95 3.48
C ASP A 27 -17.47 18.24 3.25
N GLY A 28 -17.49 17.16 2.47
CA GLY A 28 -18.72 16.52 2.00
C GLY A 28 -18.76 15.00 2.16
N GLU A 29 -19.76 14.39 1.52
CA GLU A 29 -19.93 12.92 1.44
C GLU A 29 -19.22 12.31 0.21
N GLU A 30 -18.28 13.06 -0.39
CA GLU A 30 -17.55 12.64 -1.58
C GLU A 30 -16.42 11.65 -1.23
N TRP A 31 -16.07 10.78 -2.17
CA TRP A 31 -14.94 9.88 -2.00
C TRP A 31 -13.62 10.65 -2.10
N LEU A 32 -12.73 10.41 -1.13
CA LEU A 32 -11.39 10.99 -1.16
C LEU A 32 -10.61 10.47 -2.37
N SER A 33 -9.84 11.35 -3.02
CA SER A 33 -8.98 10.97 -4.14
C SER A 33 -7.64 10.41 -3.66
N THR A 34 -7.01 9.55 -4.45
CA THR A 34 -5.67 9.00 -4.14
C THR A 34 -4.62 10.10 -4.01
N ILE A 35 -4.66 11.13 -4.86
CA ILE A 35 -3.76 12.29 -4.79
C ILE A 35 -3.89 13.06 -3.47
N LEU A 36 -5.10 13.18 -2.92
CA LEU A 36 -5.32 13.82 -1.63
C LEU A 36 -4.75 12.97 -0.49
N ILE A 37 -5.01 11.66 -0.49
CA ILE A 37 -4.44 10.75 0.53
C ILE A 37 -2.92 10.77 0.48
N ASP A 38 -2.31 10.69 -0.71
CA ASP A 38 -0.87 10.71 -0.88
C ASP A 38 -0.26 12.04 -0.43
N HIS A 39 -0.94 13.16 -0.70
CA HIS A 39 -0.53 14.47 -0.18
C HIS A 39 -0.57 14.56 1.35
N LEU A 40 -1.60 13.99 1.98
CA LEU A 40 -1.69 13.92 3.44
C LEU A 40 -0.58 13.05 4.03
N LEU A 41 -0.29 11.89 3.43
CA LEU A 41 0.82 11.03 3.81
C LEU A 41 2.16 11.76 3.68
N GLN A 42 2.38 12.45 2.55
CA GLN A 42 3.59 13.24 2.31
C GLN A 42 3.77 14.33 3.37
N THR A 43 2.71 15.04 3.73
CA THR A 43 2.77 16.13 4.72
C THR A 43 3.00 15.61 6.14
N THR A 44 2.34 14.50 6.50
CA THR A 44 2.36 13.95 7.86
C THR A 44 3.64 13.18 8.17
N LEU A 45 4.20 12.49 7.17
CA LEU A 45 5.32 11.56 7.36
C LEU A 45 6.67 12.11 6.86
N LYS A 46 6.72 13.33 6.33
CA LYS A 46 7.93 13.90 5.74
C LYS A 46 9.11 13.87 6.71
N GLY A 47 10.21 13.25 6.29
CA GLY A 47 11.44 13.17 7.10
C GLY A 47 11.39 12.16 8.24
N CYS A 48 10.27 11.47 8.46
CA CYS A 48 10.06 10.54 9.57
C CYS A 48 10.07 9.07 9.15
N VAL A 49 10.23 8.76 7.86
CA VAL A 49 10.15 7.39 7.32
C VAL A 49 11.55 6.78 7.16
N PRO A 50 11.91 5.72 7.93
CA PRO A 50 13.19 5.02 7.80
C PRO A 50 13.38 4.40 6.41
N ASP A 51 14.62 4.29 5.94
CA ASP A 51 14.95 3.80 4.59
C ASP A 51 14.41 2.39 4.27
N HIS A 52 14.28 1.52 5.27
CA HIS A 52 13.74 0.17 5.12
C HIS A 52 12.21 0.11 5.11
N VAL A 53 11.54 1.25 5.27
CA VAL A 53 10.08 1.39 5.15
C VAL A 53 9.75 2.04 3.81
N LEU A 54 8.91 1.35 3.04
CA LEU A 54 8.46 1.74 1.70
C LEU A 54 7.01 2.18 1.82
N ILE A 55 6.75 3.49 1.74
CA ILE A 55 5.39 4.01 1.69
C ILE A 55 4.97 4.01 0.22
N GLY A 56 3.96 3.24 -0.14
CA GLY A 56 3.45 3.23 -1.50
C GLY A 56 2.31 4.19 -1.73
N SER A 57 2.21 4.66 -2.97
CA SER A 57 1.07 5.44 -3.42
C SER A 57 -0.23 4.72 -3.09
N SER A 58 -1.26 5.52 -2.79
CA SER A 58 -2.62 5.04 -2.61
C SER A 58 -3.21 4.46 -3.90
N ASP A 59 -2.62 4.73 -5.07
CA ASP A 59 -2.95 4.08 -6.35
C ASP A 59 -2.03 2.88 -6.67
N CYS A 60 -1.54 2.18 -5.64
CA CYS A 60 -0.61 1.06 -5.81
C CYS A 60 -1.16 -0.07 -6.70
N TYR A 61 -2.49 -0.24 -6.78
CA TYR A 61 -3.11 -1.23 -7.66
C TYR A 61 -2.77 -0.97 -9.14
N SER A 62 -2.95 0.27 -9.60
CA SER A 62 -2.69 0.68 -10.99
C SER A 62 -1.19 0.65 -11.28
N TYR A 63 -0.39 1.08 -10.31
CA TYR A 63 1.07 0.98 -10.35
C TYR A 63 1.53 -0.48 -10.57
N PHE A 64 1.15 -1.42 -9.71
CA PHE A 64 1.53 -2.83 -9.87
C PHE A 64 0.97 -3.44 -11.15
N SER A 65 -0.25 -3.06 -11.57
CA SER A 65 -0.83 -3.54 -12.82
C SER A 65 0.02 -3.12 -14.02
N THR A 66 0.45 -1.85 -14.07
CA THR A 66 1.31 -1.33 -15.14
C THR A 66 2.63 -2.08 -15.23
N TYR A 67 3.27 -2.37 -14.09
CA TYR A 67 4.53 -3.12 -14.08
C TYR A 67 4.35 -4.58 -14.46
N ASN A 68 3.27 -5.22 -14.00
CA ASN A 68 2.96 -6.59 -14.36
C ASN A 68 2.64 -6.73 -15.85
N ASP A 69 1.94 -5.76 -16.46
CA ASP A 69 1.66 -5.78 -17.89
C ASP A 69 2.94 -5.67 -18.74
N LYS A 70 3.97 -4.98 -18.23
CA LYS A 70 5.30 -4.94 -18.87
C LYS A 70 6.02 -6.28 -18.80
N LEU A 71 5.75 -7.13 -17.80
CA LEU A 71 6.30 -8.48 -17.75
C LEU A 71 5.69 -9.38 -18.85
N ASP A 72 4.40 -9.16 -19.15
CA ASP A 72 3.65 -9.98 -20.10
C ASP A 72 3.92 -9.60 -21.55
N LYS A 73 4.15 -8.31 -21.79
CA LYS A 73 4.49 -7.78 -23.11
C LYS A 73 5.98 -8.00 -23.36
N HIS A 74 6.30 -9.06 -24.09
CA HIS A 74 7.67 -9.43 -24.49
C HIS A 74 8.42 -8.36 -25.32
N ASP A 75 7.75 -7.28 -25.73
CA ASP A 75 8.29 -6.20 -26.55
C ASP A 75 9.35 -5.33 -25.85
N CYS A 76 9.61 -5.54 -24.55
CA CYS A 76 10.50 -4.70 -23.73
C CYS A 76 11.42 -5.49 -22.80
N ALA A 77 11.98 -6.60 -23.26
CA ALA A 77 12.86 -7.47 -22.46
C ALA A 77 14.02 -6.69 -21.79
N ASP A 78 14.69 -5.79 -22.50
CA ASP A 78 15.80 -4.98 -21.97
C ASP A 78 15.35 -4.01 -20.89
N THR A 79 14.19 -3.38 -21.06
CA THR A 79 13.59 -2.48 -20.07
C THR A 79 13.22 -3.24 -18.81
N VAL A 80 12.62 -4.42 -18.95
CA VAL A 80 12.28 -5.31 -17.81
C VAL A 80 13.53 -5.75 -17.08
N GLN A 81 14.58 -6.12 -17.80
CA GLN A 81 15.85 -6.54 -17.20
C GLN A 81 16.51 -5.40 -16.42
N THR A 82 16.47 -4.19 -16.97
CA THR A 82 16.97 -2.98 -16.29
C THR A 82 16.18 -2.69 -15.00
N MET A 83 14.84 -2.78 -15.05
CA MET A 83 13.98 -2.60 -13.87
C MET A 83 14.27 -3.66 -12.79
N ARG A 84 14.47 -4.92 -13.18
CA ARG A 84 14.83 -6.00 -12.25
C ARG A 84 16.13 -5.70 -11.48
N GLY A 85 17.17 -5.22 -12.17
CA GLY A 85 18.45 -4.91 -11.51
C GLY A 85 18.30 -3.92 -10.34
N GLY A 86 17.42 -2.92 -10.49
CA GLY A 86 17.10 -1.97 -9.42
C GLY A 86 16.19 -2.56 -8.33
N LEU A 87 15.17 -3.32 -8.72
CA LEU A 87 14.14 -3.82 -7.80
C LEU A 87 14.58 -5.06 -7.01
N GLN A 88 15.54 -5.85 -7.51
CA GLN A 88 16.11 -6.98 -6.78
C GLN A 88 16.83 -6.56 -5.50
N ALA A 89 17.26 -5.30 -5.40
CA ALA A 89 17.89 -4.81 -4.18
C ALA A 89 16.96 -4.87 -2.96
N TYR A 90 15.64 -4.75 -3.17
CA TYR A 90 14.64 -4.83 -2.09
C TYR A 90 14.44 -6.25 -1.57
N ALA A 91 14.85 -7.29 -2.29
CA ALA A 91 14.81 -8.66 -1.78
C ALA A 91 15.99 -8.96 -0.83
N LYS A 92 17.11 -8.24 -0.93
CA LYS A 92 18.38 -8.57 -0.25
C LYS A 92 18.40 -8.28 1.26
N SER A 93 17.45 -7.48 1.73
CA SER A 93 17.29 -7.17 3.15
C SER A 93 15.80 -7.14 3.50
N GLU A 94 15.52 -7.05 4.79
CA GLU A 94 14.15 -6.85 5.25
C GLU A 94 13.64 -5.45 4.86
N PHE A 95 12.47 -5.42 4.23
CA PHE A 95 11.72 -4.19 3.97
C PHE A 95 10.28 -4.33 4.45
N ARG A 96 9.73 -3.21 4.92
CA ARG A 96 8.32 -3.07 5.27
C ARG A 96 7.63 -2.17 4.26
N TYR A 97 6.71 -2.72 3.49
CA TYR A 97 5.84 -2.01 2.56
C TYR A 97 4.52 -1.64 3.24
N ILE A 98 4.15 -0.36 3.19
CA ILE A 98 2.89 0.15 3.72
C ILE A 98 2.22 1.03 2.65
N SER A 99 0.94 0.82 2.36
CA SER A 99 0.18 1.69 1.45
C SER A 99 -1.27 1.82 1.90
N ALA A 100 -1.82 3.03 1.78
CA ALA A 100 -3.26 3.29 1.86
C ALA A 100 -3.93 2.95 0.51
N ALA A 101 -3.88 1.67 0.14
CA ALA A 101 -4.32 1.17 -1.15
C ALA A 101 -5.79 1.49 -1.44
N CYS A 102 -6.05 2.06 -2.61
CA CYS A 102 -7.37 2.27 -3.16
C CYS A 102 -7.67 1.22 -4.23
N HIS A 103 -8.84 0.60 -4.14
CA HIS A 103 -9.36 -0.23 -5.23
C HIS A 103 -10.88 -0.12 -5.30
N GLN A 104 -11.40 0.21 -6.50
CA GLN A 104 -12.84 0.40 -6.73
C GLN A 104 -13.49 1.40 -5.76
N GLY A 105 -12.81 2.54 -5.54
CA GLY A 105 -13.29 3.63 -4.70
C GLY A 105 -13.18 3.40 -3.19
N HIS A 106 -12.56 2.30 -2.73
CA HIS A 106 -12.42 2.00 -1.32
C HIS A 106 -10.97 1.93 -0.90
N PHE A 107 -10.66 2.56 0.24
CA PHE A 107 -9.33 2.62 0.81
C PHE A 107 -9.18 1.61 1.96
N PHE A 108 -8.03 0.95 1.99
CA PHE A 108 -7.60 0.07 3.06
C PHE A 108 -6.07 0.15 3.18
N VAL A 109 -5.53 -0.25 4.33
CA VAL A 109 -4.08 -0.23 4.54
C VAL A 109 -3.53 -1.63 4.34
N VAL A 110 -2.57 -1.76 3.43
CA VAL A 110 -1.74 -2.95 3.27
C VAL A 110 -0.42 -2.74 4.00
N ASP A 111 -0.03 -3.66 4.87
CA ASP A 111 1.23 -3.64 5.62
C ASP A 111 1.94 -4.99 5.52
N VAL A 112 3.01 -5.03 4.74
CA VAL A 112 3.72 -6.25 4.35
C VAL A 112 5.20 -6.13 4.72
N THR A 113 5.72 -7.08 5.49
CA THR A 113 7.17 -7.20 5.75
C THR A 113 7.72 -8.41 5.03
N PHE A 114 8.72 -8.21 4.17
CA PHE A 114 9.34 -9.27 3.38
C PHE A 114 10.88 -9.25 3.46
N ASP A 115 11.51 -10.43 3.39
CA ASP A 115 12.96 -10.64 3.41
C ASP A 115 13.30 -11.95 2.68
N SER A 116 14.17 -11.92 1.65
CA SER A 116 14.57 -13.14 0.94
C SER A 116 15.41 -14.10 1.77
N ARG A 117 15.94 -13.65 2.92
CA ARG A 117 16.70 -14.51 3.83
C ARG A 117 15.78 -15.30 4.76
N HIS A 118 14.50 -14.92 4.83
CA HIS A 118 13.52 -15.59 5.66
C HIS A 118 12.89 -16.78 4.91
N PRO A 119 12.79 -17.98 5.51
CA PRO A 119 12.23 -19.16 4.82
C PRO A 119 10.82 -18.95 4.26
N ALA A 120 10.00 -18.17 4.98
CA ALA A 120 8.61 -17.89 4.61
C ALA A 120 8.42 -16.66 3.70
N ILE A 121 9.49 -15.96 3.27
CA ILE A 121 9.48 -14.67 2.57
C ILE A 121 8.87 -13.53 3.40
N PHE A 122 7.63 -13.69 3.83
CA PHE A 122 6.84 -12.72 4.57
C PHE A 122 6.91 -13.01 6.07
N LYS A 123 7.29 -11.99 6.84
CA LYS A 123 7.14 -12.01 8.30
C LYS A 123 5.74 -11.54 8.72
N GLN A 124 5.15 -10.69 7.89
CA GLN A 124 3.85 -10.09 8.17
C GLN A 124 3.15 -9.75 6.86
N VAL A 125 1.86 -10.03 6.80
CA VAL A 125 0.93 -9.48 5.81
C VAL A 125 -0.34 -9.10 6.57
N ASN A 126 -0.55 -7.80 6.81
CA ASN A 126 -1.75 -7.28 7.44
C ASN A 126 -2.55 -6.44 6.44
N VAL A 127 -3.87 -6.55 6.52
CA VAL A 127 -4.79 -5.66 5.83
C VAL A 127 -5.69 -5.01 6.89
N TYR A 128 -5.66 -3.69 6.99
CA TYR A 128 -6.52 -2.93 7.87
C TYR A 128 -7.62 -2.27 7.06
N ASP A 129 -8.86 -2.54 7.45
CA ASP A 129 -10.03 -2.00 6.79
C ASP A 129 -11.04 -1.45 7.79
N SER A 130 -11.66 -0.31 7.49
CA SER A 130 -12.76 0.23 8.28
C SER A 130 -14.11 -0.47 8.01
N LEU A 131 -14.24 -1.15 6.86
CA LEU A 131 -15.41 -1.89 6.39
C LEU A 131 -15.07 -3.39 6.29
N SER A 132 -15.60 -4.21 7.21
CA SER A 132 -15.07 -5.57 7.47
C SER A 132 -15.36 -6.66 6.42
N ILE A 133 -16.42 -6.53 5.60
CA ILE A 133 -16.90 -7.66 4.76
C ILE A 133 -16.65 -7.46 3.25
N THR A 134 -16.88 -6.25 2.72
CA THR A 134 -16.76 -5.95 1.27
C THR A 134 -15.31 -5.74 0.80
N SER A 135 -14.39 -5.60 1.75
CA SER A 135 -12.99 -5.28 1.55
C SER A 135 -12.12 -6.44 1.12
N ARG A 136 -12.43 -7.66 1.57
CA ARG A 136 -11.55 -8.82 1.41
C ARG A 136 -11.22 -9.09 -0.06
N ARG A 137 -12.24 -9.09 -0.92
CA ARG A 137 -12.05 -9.30 -2.37
C ARG A 137 -11.19 -8.20 -3.01
N ARG A 138 -11.37 -6.94 -2.60
CA ARG A 138 -10.61 -5.80 -3.12
C ARG A 138 -9.15 -5.88 -2.69
N ALA A 139 -8.91 -6.19 -1.43
CA ALA A 139 -7.57 -6.41 -0.89
C ALA A 139 -6.89 -7.62 -1.54
N THR A 140 -7.59 -8.73 -1.75
CA THR A 140 -7.06 -9.89 -2.50
C THR A 140 -6.55 -9.50 -3.88
N ALA A 141 -7.27 -8.63 -4.61
CA ALA A 141 -6.83 -8.16 -5.92
C ALA A 141 -5.52 -7.34 -5.83
N VAL A 142 -5.41 -6.44 -4.85
CA VAL A 142 -4.17 -5.67 -4.61
C VAL A 142 -3.01 -6.59 -4.23
N LEU A 143 -3.23 -7.51 -3.28
CA LEU A 143 -2.21 -8.45 -2.80
C LEU A 143 -1.73 -9.40 -3.90
N GLY A 144 -2.62 -9.88 -4.77
CA GLY A 144 -2.25 -10.70 -5.92
C GLY A 144 -1.38 -9.94 -6.93
N ARG A 145 -1.68 -8.66 -7.19
CA ARG A 145 -0.84 -7.80 -8.04
C ARG A 145 0.52 -7.52 -7.41
N LEU A 146 0.56 -7.29 -6.09
CA LEU A 146 1.79 -7.15 -5.33
C LEU A 146 2.63 -8.44 -5.40
N GLN A 147 2.03 -9.62 -5.21
CA GLN A 147 2.75 -10.90 -5.31
C GLN A 147 3.43 -11.07 -6.66
N ARG A 148 2.69 -10.81 -7.75
CA ARG A 148 3.22 -10.91 -9.10
C ARG A 148 4.36 -9.92 -9.35
N PHE A 149 4.22 -8.69 -8.85
CA PHE A 149 5.27 -7.68 -8.91
C PHE A 149 6.52 -8.11 -8.15
N LEU A 150 6.36 -8.56 -6.90
CA LEU A 150 7.44 -9.06 -6.06
C LEU A 150 8.17 -10.24 -6.72
N SER A 151 7.43 -11.21 -7.26
CA SER A 151 8.01 -12.35 -7.96
C SER A 151 8.77 -11.91 -9.22
N GLY A 152 8.13 -11.14 -10.10
CA GLY A 152 8.68 -10.79 -11.42
C GLY A 152 9.83 -9.80 -11.40
N PHE A 153 9.94 -8.98 -10.35
CA PHE A 153 10.96 -7.94 -10.23
C PHE A 153 11.92 -8.14 -9.06
N CYS A 154 11.40 -8.36 -7.86
CA CYS A 154 12.22 -8.26 -6.64
C CYS A 154 12.90 -9.59 -6.32
N PHE A 155 12.14 -10.68 -6.36
CA PHE A 155 12.66 -12.03 -6.12
C PHE A 155 13.10 -12.74 -7.40
N HIS A 156 13.05 -12.07 -8.56
CA HIS A 156 13.39 -12.68 -9.85
C HIS A 156 14.74 -13.41 -9.80
N GLY A 157 14.77 -14.67 -10.23
CA GLY A 157 15.97 -15.51 -10.23
C GLY A 157 16.38 -16.07 -8.86
N LEU A 158 15.58 -15.85 -7.80
CA LEU A 158 15.75 -16.48 -6.48
C LEU A 158 14.78 -17.65 -6.31
N ASP A 159 15.07 -18.59 -5.42
CA ASP A 159 14.19 -19.73 -5.12
C ASP A 159 12.78 -19.29 -4.70
N HIS A 160 12.69 -18.16 -4.00
CA HIS A 160 11.42 -17.55 -3.60
C HIS A 160 10.56 -17.08 -4.78
N ASN A 161 11.13 -16.81 -5.96
CA ASN A 161 10.35 -16.54 -7.17
C ASN A 161 9.47 -17.73 -7.54
N LEU A 162 10.03 -18.94 -7.55
CA LEU A 162 9.30 -20.16 -7.88
C LEU A 162 8.14 -20.38 -6.90
N LEU A 163 8.39 -20.21 -5.60
CA LEU A 163 7.36 -20.31 -4.57
C LEU A 163 6.18 -19.35 -4.84
N LEU A 164 6.47 -18.10 -5.19
CA LEU A 164 5.46 -17.08 -5.49
C LEU A 164 4.75 -17.31 -6.84
N LEU A 165 5.37 -18.02 -7.79
CA LEU A 165 4.74 -18.38 -9.06
C LEU A 165 3.83 -19.60 -8.92
N GLU A 166 4.27 -20.62 -8.18
CA GLU A 166 3.53 -21.87 -7.99
C GLU A 166 2.32 -21.68 -7.07
N LYS A 167 2.46 -20.87 -6.02
CA LYS A 167 1.38 -20.60 -5.06
C LYS A 167 0.73 -19.25 -5.36
N GLN A 168 -0.20 -19.23 -6.32
CA GLN A 168 -0.82 -18.01 -6.84
C GLN A 168 -1.48 -17.10 -5.79
N ASP A 169 -1.91 -17.64 -4.65
CA ASP A 169 -2.52 -16.89 -3.54
C ASP A 169 -1.64 -16.81 -2.29
N TYR A 170 -0.33 -17.05 -2.39
CA TYR A 170 0.55 -17.15 -1.22
C TYR A 170 0.48 -15.92 -0.31
N VAL A 171 0.60 -14.70 -0.86
CA VAL A 171 0.50 -13.45 -0.08
C VAL A 171 -0.88 -13.31 0.57
N VAL A 172 -1.94 -13.69 -0.15
CA VAL A 172 -3.33 -13.60 0.32
C VAL A 172 -3.57 -14.59 1.46
N GLN A 173 -3.00 -15.80 1.40
CA GLN A 173 -3.10 -16.82 2.44
C GLN A 173 -2.36 -16.41 3.72
N GLN A 174 -1.29 -15.61 3.61
CA GLN A 174 -0.58 -15.04 4.75
C GLN A 174 -1.29 -13.81 5.34
N ALA A 175 -2.29 -13.25 4.66
CA ALA A 175 -2.91 -11.99 5.04
C ALA A 175 -3.84 -12.13 6.25
N VAL A 176 -3.58 -11.33 7.28
CA VAL A 176 -4.46 -11.16 8.44
C VAL A 176 -5.29 -9.90 8.24
N PHE A 177 -6.61 -10.08 8.11
CA PHE A 177 -7.58 -9.00 7.97
C PHE A 177 -7.99 -8.46 9.34
N ARG A 178 -7.82 -7.16 9.53
CA ARG A 178 -8.06 -6.47 10.78
C ARG A 178 -8.98 -5.29 10.55
N ASN A 179 -9.83 -5.01 11.52
CA ASN A 179 -10.53 -3.73 11.52
C ASN A 179 -9.54 -2.63 11.85
N CYS A 180 -9.66 -1.48 11.18
CA CYS A 180 -8.93 -0.28 11.58
C CYS A 180 -9.23 0.03 13.05
N PRO A 181 -8.21 0.37 13.87
CA PRO A 181 -8.46 0.87 15.22
C PRO A 181 -9.40 2.07 15.10
N LYS A 182 -10.59 1.98 15.74
CA LYS A 182 -11.47 3.14 15.81
C LYS A 182 -10.71 4.22 16.56
N GLN A 183 -10.52 5.38 15.92
CA GLN A 183 -10.13 6.57 16.66
C GLN A 183 -11.29 6.84 17.62
N ASN A 184 -11.08 6.61 18.92
CA ASN A 184 -11.92 7.21 19.95
C ASN A 184 -11.38 8.63 20.12
N PRO A 185 -12.04 9.68 19.62
CA PRO A 185 -11.59 11.04 19.91
C PRO A 185 -11.71 11.27 21.42
N PRO A 186 -10.68 11.76 22.12
CA PRO A 186 -10.75 12.05 23.56
C PRO A 186 -11.76 13.14 23.95
N GLU A 187 -12.44 13.82 23.01
CA GLU A 187 -13.18 15.06 23.28
C GLU A 187 -14.55 15.18 22.58
N LEU A 188 -15.36 14.12 22.61
CA LEU A 188 -16.80 14.22 22.26
C LEU A 188 -17.75 13.84 23.41
N GLN A 189 -17.23 13.66 24.63
CA GLN A 189 -18.02 13.41 25.85
C GLN A 189 -18.24 14.66 26.73
N THR A 190 -17.70 15.81 26.38
CA THR A 190 -17.70 17.01 27.26
C THR A 190 -18.31 18.27 26.67
N MET A 191 -19.08 18.20 25.58
CA MET A 191 -19.86 19.36 25.12
C MET A 191 -21.24 18.99 24.60
N LEU A 192 -22.18 18.72 25.52
CA LEU A 192 -23.47 19.42 25.56
C LEU A 192 -23.94 19.53 27.03
N PRO A 193 -24.56 20.66 27.42
CA PRO A 193 -24.49 21.21 28.77
C PRO A 193 -25.64 20.76 29.66
N GLY A 194 -25.38 20.70 30.96
CA GLY A 194 -26.43 20.73 31.97
C GLY A 194 -27.35 21.94 31.74
N GLY A 195 -28.65 21.68 31.62
CA GLY A 195 -29.67 22.68 31.38
C GLY A 195 -31.05 22.20 31.79
N GLN A 196 -31.30 22.27 33.10
CA GLN A 196 -32.61 22.47 33.77
C GLN A 196 -33.75 21.48 33.53
N ARG A 197 -33.99 20.63 34.55
CA ARG A 197 -35.35 20.25 34.96
C ARG A 197 -35.83 21.22 36.04
N GLN A 198 -36.77 22.10 35.71
CA GLN A 198 -37.74 22.66 36.66
C GLN A 198 -39.07 22.91 35.93
N LYS A 199 -40.04 22.03 36.14
CA LYS A 199 -41.28 22.30 36.87
C LYS A 199 -41.94 20.97 37.21
#